data_AF-A0A372Q9I9-F1
#
_entry.id   AF-A0A372Q9I9-F1
#
_cell.length_a   1.000
_cell.length_b   1.000
_cell.length_c   1.000
_cell.angle_alpha   90.00
_cell.angle_beta   90.00
_cell.angle_gamma   90.00
#
_symmetry.space_group_name_H-M   'P 1'
#
loop_
_entity.id
_entity.type
_entity.pdbx_description
1 polymer ?
#
loop_
_entity_poly.entity_id
_entity_poly.type
_entity_poly.pdbx_seq_one_letter_code
_entity_poly.pdbx_strand_id
1 'polypeptide(L)'
;MKVRNLLGAYAVKRDMVISTRVHENIKKGKYPGAYIYPSKKGIESKRPVTGLDFASLYPSIIMAYNLFPEKFIFDSKDTDIAQNNGNNLHKIEFSFNNHIIQAWCICHDNQTEKIDLYPAILKDLFNKRLDLKARLVPLEKKKQHLGKMISSTKERGKKILESLNLEYLSICFDYDYWNSKQKALKVYMNTFYGEAENLLSPIFLRELACRITTAGKYNLNLVAEFITKKGFGIKYGNTDSLYLTCPDKYYEICDRIFNEGKLSKEAY
;
A
#
# COMPACT_ATOMS: atom_id res chain seq x y z
N MET A 1 3.99 5.82 19.55
CA MET A 1 3.05 5.78 20.72
C MET A 1 1.69 5.15 20.38
N LYS A 2 0.99 5.60 19.33
CA LYS A 2 -0.36 5.07 19.01
C LYS A 2 -0.37 3.62 18.52
N VAL A 3 0.63 3.18 17.75
CA VAL A 3 0.74 1.77 17.30
C VAL A 3 0.97 0.85 18.50
N ARG A 4 1.90 1.21 19.39
CA ARG A 4 2.17 0.47 20.63
C ARG A 4 0.92 0.27 21.50
N ASN A 5 0.12 1.31 21.70
CA ASN A 5 -1.08 1.21 22.52
C ASN A 5 -2.10 0.24 21.91
N LEU A 6 -2.28 0.27 20.59
CA LEU A 6 -3.15 -0.68 19.90
C LEU A 6 -2.60 -2.11 19.97
N LEU A 7 -1.29 -2.25 19.79
CA LEU A 7 -0.59 -3.54 19.92
C LEU A 7 -0.82 -4.14 21.31
N GLY A 8 -0.64 -3.34 22.38
CA GLY A 8 -0.89 -3.77 23.74
C GLY A 8 -2.35 -4.20 23.97
N ALA A 9 -3.32 -3.42 23.47
CA ALA A 9 -4.73 -3.78 23.59
C ALA A 9 -5.08 -5.09 22.88
N TYR A 10 -4.46 -5.37 21.73
CA TYR A 10 -4.64 -6.64 21.02
C TYR A 10 -3.86 -7.80 21.64
N ALA A 11 -2.66 -7.55 22.18
CA ALA A 11 -1.86 -8.53 22.88
C ALA A 11 -2.59 -9.08 24.11
N VAL A 12 -3.19 -8.19 24.93
CA VAL A 12 -4.01 -8.58 26.09
C VAL A 12 -5.17 -9.49 25.69
N LYS A 13 -5.83 -9.23 24.57
CA LYS A 13 -6.92 -10.09 24.06
C LYS A 13 -6.46 -11.49 23.62
N ARG A 14 -5.16 -11.66 23.35
CA ARG A 14 -4.55 -12.92 22.93
C ARG A 14 -3.73 -13.58 24.03
N ASP A 15 -3.82 -13.08 25.27
CA ASP A 15 -3.00 -13.54 26.40
C ASP A 15 -1.50 -13.49 26.09
N MET A 16 -1.07 -12.42 25.39
CA MET A 16 0.32 -12.18 25.01
C MET A 16 0.90 -11.00 25.78
N VAL A 17 2.16 -11.13 26.17
CA VAL A 17 2.98 -10.02 26.68
C VAL A 17 3.88 -9.53 25.55
N ILE A 18 3.97 -8.20 25.40
CA ILE A 18 4.86 -7.55 24.44
C ILE A 18 5.92 -6.74 25.17
N SER A 19 7.14 -6.70 24.62
CA SER A 19 8.21 -5.90 25.18
C SER A 19 7.89 -4.41 25.11
N THR A 20 8.15 -3.70 26.21
CA THR A 20 8.10 -2.24 26.28
C THR A 20 9.48 -1.61 26.34
N ARG A 21 10.54 -2.44 26.31
CA ARG A 21 11.93 -1.99 26.40
C ARG A 21 12.36 -1.41 25.06
N VAL A 22 12.95 -0.23 25.11
CA VAL A 22 13.65 0.34 23.95
C VAL A 22 15.04 -0.29 23.89
N HIS A 23 15.48 -0.69 22.70
CA HIS A 23 16.80 -1.27 22.53
C HIS A 23 17.89 -0.23 22.84
N GLU A 24 18.74 -0.53 23.81
CA GLU A 24 19.96 0.22 24.09
C GLU A 24 21.07 -0.23 23.12
N ASN A 25 21.94 0.69 22.69
CA ASN A 25 23.08 0.42 21.79
C ASN A 25 22.74 -0.03 20.35
N ILE A 26 21.70 0.54 19.74
CA ILE A 26 21.38 0.24 18.33
C ILE A 26 22.51 0.73 17.41
N LYS A 27 23.16 -0.21 16.70
CA LYS A 27 24.18 0.11 15.69
C LYS A 27 23.58 1.00 14.60
N LYS A 28 24.12 2.20 14.42
CA LYS A 28 23.77 3.07 13.29
C LYS A 28 24.39 2.52 12.00
N GLY A 29 23.70 2.67 10.89
CA GLY A 29 24.17 2.22 9.58
C GLY A 29 23.08 2.34 8.52
N LYS A 30 23.47 2.25 7.25
CA LYS A 30 22.53 2.28 6.13
C LYS A 30 22.04 0.87 5.83
N TYR A 31 20.76 0.74 5.55
CA TYR A 31 20.13 -0.49 5.07
C TYR A 31 19.21 -0.16 3.88
N PRO A 32 18.83 -1.16 3.05
CA PRO A 32 18.01 -0.95 1.87
C PRO A 32 16.66 -0.28 2.19
N GLY A 33 16.44 0.89 1.58
CA GLY A 33 15.17 1.62 1.65
C GLY A 33 14.25 1.31 0.47
N ALA A 34 13.24 2.17 0.30
CA ALA A 34 12.35 2.12 -0.85
C ALA A 34 13.11 2.19 -2.18
N TYR A 35 12.62 1.47 -3.19
CA TYR A 35 13.22 1.43 -4.52
C TYR A 35 12.58 2.44 -5.46
N ILE A 36 13.42 3.10 -6.25
CA ILE A 36 13.01 4.04 -7.29
C ILE A 36 13.48 3.48 -8.63
N TYR A 37 12.54 3.30 -9.54
CA TYR A 37 12.84 2.96 -10.93
C TYR A 37 13.35 4.22 -11.65
N PRO A 38 14.48 4.14 -12.37
CA PRO A 38 15.03 5.31 -13.03
C PRO A 38 14.04 5.89 -14.04
N SER A 39 13.92 7.21 -14.06
CA SER A 39 13.03 7.90 -14.97
C SER A 39 13.62 7.99 -16.38
N LYS A 40 12.78 7.77 -17.38
CA LYS A 40 13.11 8.12 -18.77
C LYS A 40 12.81 9.59 -18.98
N LYS A 41 13.86 10.40 -19.15
CA LYS A 41 13.74 11.85 -19.40
C LYS A 41 13.03 12.11 -20.73
N GLY A 42 12.22 13.17 -20.77
CA GLY A 42 11.47 13.60 -21.96
C GLY A 42 9.98 13.77 -21.67
N ILE A 43 9.29 14.45 -22.58
CA ILE A 43 7.83 14.63 -22.53
C ILE A 43 7.20 13.48 -23.31
N GLU A 44 6.29 12.74 -22.67
CA GLU A 44 5.44 11.77 -23.36
C GLU A 44 4.19 12.49 -23.86
N SER A 45 4.14 12.79 -25.16
CA SER A 45 3.07 13.56 -25.79
C SER A 45 2.17 12.72 -26.70
N LYS A 46 2.56 11.47 -27.01
CA LYS A 46 1.83 10.65 -27.99
C LYS A 46 0.67 9.88 -27.36
N ARG A 47 0.94 9.21 -26.24
CA ARG A 47 -0.03 8.34 -25.57
C ARG A 47 -0.11 8.64 -24.07
N PRO A 48 -1.26 8.40 -23.42
CA PRO A 48 -1.39 8.63 -21.99
C PRO A 48 -0.47 7.69 -21.19
N VAL A 49 0.02 8.20 -20.06
CA VAL A 49 0.80 7.42 -19.10
C VAL A 49 -0.15 6.81 -18.08
N THR A 50 -0.07 5.49 -17.91
CA THR A 50 -0.90 4.75 -16.95
C THR A 50 -0.11 4.47 -15.68
N GLY A 51 -0.67 4.81 -14.52
CA GLY A 51 -0.11 4.45 -13.21
C GLY A 51 -0.67 3.13 -12.71
N LEU A 52 0.19 2.18 -12.34
CA LEU A 52 -0.15 1.02 -11.52
C LEU A 52 0.38 1.27 -10.11
N ASP A 53 -0.45 1.06 -9.09
CA ASP A 53 -0.13 1.34 -7.69
C ASP A 53 -0.56 0.16 -6.81
N PHE A 54 0.32 -0.31 -5.92
CA PHE A 54 -0.05 -1.31 -4.93
C PHE A 54 -0.91 -0.68 -3.83
N ALA A 55 -2.10 -1.23 -3.61
CA ALA A 55 -2.98 -0.77 -2.55
C ALA A 55 -2.37 -1.08 -1.16
N SER A 56 -1.76 -0.08 -0.52
CA SER A 56 -1.14 -0.22 0.80
C SER A 56 -0.05 -1.30 0.82
N LEU A 57 1.01 -1.11 0.03
CA LEU A 57 2.10 -2.07 -0.16
C LEU A 57 2.67 -2.61 1.16
N TYR A 58 3.17 -1.74 2.04
CA TYR A 58 3.85 -2.18 3.27
C TYR A 58 2.94 -2.95 4.23
N PRO A 59 1.73 -2.46 4.59
CA PRO A 59 0.79 -3.28 5.35
C PRO A 59 0.49 -4.63 4.70
N SER A 60 0.36 -4.67 3.37
CA SER A 60 0.09 -5.91 2.64
C SER A 60 1.25 -6.90 2.73
N ILE A 61 2.49 -6.42 2.68
CA ILE A 61 3.69 -7.24 2.87
C ILE A 61 3.76 -7.78 4.30
N ILE A 62 3.50 -6.94 5.30
CA ILE A 62 3.47 -7.36 6.71
C ILE A 62 2.47 -8.49 6.89
N MET A 63 1.25 -8.34 6.35
CA MET A 63 0.22 -9.38 6.41
C MET A 63 0.64 -10.66 5.68
N ALA A 64 1.14 -10.55 4.44
CA ALA A 64 1.45 -11.71 3.60
C ALA A 64 2.62 -12.55 4.11
N TYR A 65 3.65 -11.92 4.70
CA TYR A 65 4.83 -12.61 5.22
C TYR A 65 4.77 -12.87 6.73
N ASN A 66 3.60 -12.65 7.34
CA ASN A 66 3.37 -12.82 8.77
C ASN A 66 4.36 -12.04 9.65
N LEU A 67 4.72 -10.81 9.27
CA LEU A 67 5.83 -10.09 9.90
C LEU A 67 5.41 -9.50 11.25
N PHE A 68 6.04 -9.96 12.34
CA PHE A 68 5.83 -9.44 13.68
C PHE A 68 7.14 -9.45 14.49
N PRO A 69 7.59 -8.31 15.07
CA PRO A 69 8.93 -8.22 15.67
C PRO A 69 9.28 -9.30 16.70
N GLU A 70 8.34 -9.69 17.57
CA GLU A 70 8.57 -10.68 18.64
C GLU A 70 8.67 -12.14 18.13
N LYS A 71 8.41 -12.37 16.84
CA LYS A 71 8.42 -13.70 16.20
C LYS A 71 9.55 -13.89 15.20
N PHE A 72 10.50 -12.97 15.16
CA PHE A 72 11.71 -13.13 14.37
C PHE A 72 12.64 -14.14 15.03
N ILE A 73 13.14 -15.06 14.22
CA ILE A 73 14.12 -16.06 14.61
C ILE A 73 15.47 -15.64 14.03
N PHE A 74 16.51 -15.65 14.85
CA PHE A 74 17.87 -15.28 14.45
C PHE A 74 18.86 -16.45 14.54
N ASP A 75 18.55 -17.43 15.40
CA ASP A 75 19.41 -18.58 15.66
C ASP A 75 19.04 -19.77 14.79
N SER A 76 20.05 -20.50 14.32
CA SER A 76 19.85 -21.73 13.52
C SER A 76 19.10 -22.79 14.31
N LYS A 77 19.35 -22.92 15.62
CA LYS A 77 18.69 -23.93 16.46
C LYS A 77 17.19 -23.71 16.53
N ASP A 78 16.76 -22.46 16.72
CA ASP A 78 15.34 -22.11 16.78
C ASP A 78 14.67 -22.26 15.41
N THR A 79 15.43 -22.04 14.33
CA THR A 79 14.99 -22.32 12.96
C THR A 79 14.71 -23.81 12.77
N ASP A 80 15.62 -24.68 13.19
CA ASP A 80 15.46 -26.14 13.13
C ASP A 80 14.26 -26.61 13.96
N ILE A 81 14.09 -26.05 15.18
CA ILE A 81 12.94 -26.35 16.04
C ILE A 81 11.63 -25.96 15.34
N ALA A 82 11.56 -24.74 14.77
CA ALA A 82 10.36 -24.27 14.10
C ALA A 82 10.00 -25.15 12.88
N GLN A 83 11.00 -25.56 12.09
CA GLN A 83 10.82 -26.46 10.95
C GLN A 83 10.39 -27.87 11.38
N ASN A 84 11.01 -28.43 12.42
CA ASN A 84 10.65 -29.74 12.97
C ASN A 84 9.21 -29.77 13.51
N ASN A 85 8.71 -28.62 13.98
CA ASN A 85 7.31 -28.44 14.37
C ASN A 85 6.35 -28.25 13.18
N GLY A 86 6.82 -28.45 11.94
CA GLY A 86 5.99 -28.38 10.72
C GLY A 86 5.68 -26.96 10.25
N ASN A 87 6.50 -25.97 10.62
CA ASN A 87 6.31 -24.59 10.15
C ASN A 87 7.18 -24.28 8.93
N ASN A 88 6.57 -23.68 7.91
CA ASN A 88 7.30 -23.06 6.82
C ASN A 88 7.92 -21.74 7.30
N LEU A 89 9.12 -21.43 6.82
CA LEU A 89 9.85 -20.23 7.20
C LEU A 89 10.16 -19.35 5.99
N HIS A 90 10.00 -18.05 6.17
CA HIS A 90 10.52 -17.05 5.26
C HIS A 90 11.91 -16.62 5.69
N LYS A 91 12.94 -16.98 4.92
CA LYS A 91 14.30 -16.46 5.12
C LYS A 91 14.39 -15.00 4.69
N ILE A 92 15.03 -14.19 5.52
CA ILE A 92 15.31 -12.76 5.34
C ILE A 92 16.83 -12.60 5.36
N GLU A 93 17.39 -11.97 4.32
CA GLU A 93 18.83 -11.81 4.18
C GLU A 93 19.15 -10.46 3.55
N PHE A 94 20.03 -9.67 4.17
CA PHE A 94 20.45 -8.38 3.64
C PHE A 94 21.83 -7.95 4.16
N SER A 95 22.48 -7.07 3.40
CA SER A 95 23.75 -6.47 3.80
C SER A 95 23.52 -5.27 4.73
N PHE A 96 24.22 -5.25 5.85
CA PHE A 96 24.25 -4.17 6.81
C PHE A 96 25.68 -3.94 7.30
N ASN A 97 26.21 -2.72 7.09
CA ASN A 97 27.59 -2.37 7.44
C ASN A 97 28.63 -3.41 6.96
N ASN A 98 28.48 -3.89 5.72
CA ASN A 98 29.32 -4.93 5.09
C ASN A 98 29.23 -6.33 5.71
N HIS A 99 28.26 -6.58 6.59
CA HIS A 99 27.93 -7.91 7.10
C HIS A 99 26.59 -8.37 6.55
N ILE A 100 26.44 -9.67 6.34
CA ILE A 100 25.14 -10.26 5.99
C ILE A 100 24.40 -10.55 7.29
N ILE A 101 23.21 -9.97 7.44
CA ILE A 101 22.28 -10.31 8.51
C ILE A 101 21.28 -11.31 7.95
N GLN A 102 21.03 -12.37 8.72
CA GLN A 102 20.03 -13.38 8.43
C GLN A 102 19.00 -13.43 9.55
N ALA A 103 17.74 -13.59 9.17
CA ALA A 103 16.63 -13.81 10.09
C ALA A 103 15.55 -14.65 9.40
N TRP A 104 14.63 -15.21 10.18
CA TRP A 104 13.51 -15.99 9.69
C TRP A 104 12.21 -15.55 10.37
N CYS A 105 11.10 -15.64 9.65
CA CYS A 105 9.77 -15.52 10.23
C CYS A 105 8.89 -16.71 9.81
N ILE A 106 7.98 -17.11 10.68
CA ILE A 106 7.08 -18.25 10.45
C ILE A 106 5.98 -17.84 9.46
N CYS A 107 5.82 -18.62 8.39
CA CYS A 107 4.71 -18.46 7.45
C CYS A 107 3.39 -18.78 8.15
N HIS A 108 2.36 -17.98 7.90
CA HIS A 108 1.03 -18.30 8.40
C HIS A 108 0.31 -19.36 7.52
N ASP A 109 0.84 -19.72 6.35
CA ASP A 109 0.29 -20.75 5.44
C ASP A 109 -1.24 -20.63 5.17
N ASN A 110 -1.75 -19.41 5.13
CA ASN A 110 -3.19 -19.09 5.09
C ASN A 110 -4.06 -19.69 6.23
N GLN A 111 -3.44 -20.18 7.30
CA GLN A 111 -4.06 -20.69 8.51
C GLN A 111 -4.30 -19.54 9.50
N THR A 112 -5.52 -19.41 10.02
CA THR A 112 -5.94 -18.23 10.80
C THR A 112 -5.29 -18.22 12.19
N GLU A 113 -5.09 -19.40 12.76
CA GLU A 113 -4.43 -19.69 14.02
C GLU A 113 -2.94 -19.34 14.01
N LYS A 114 -2.30 -19.34 12.84
CA LYS A 114 -0.88 -18.99 12.66
C LYS A 114 -0.65 -17.49 12.39
N ILE A 115 -1.72 -16.69 12.25
CA ILE A 115 -1.60 -15.26 11.97
C ILE A 115 -1.11 -14.51 13.21
N ASP A 116 0.08 -13.94 13.11
CA ASP A 116 0.70 -13.16 14.17
C ASP A 116 -0.02 -11.82 14.42
N LEU A 117 0.37 -11.17 15.52
CA LEU A 117 -0.32 -10.02 16.07
C LEU A 117 -0.38 -8.82 15.10
N TYR A 118 0.74 -8.47 14.47
CA TYR A 118 0.81 -7.39 13.47
C TYR A 118 -0.11 -7.63 12.27
N PRO A 119 0.03 -8.76 11.53
CA PRO A 119 -0.87 -9.13 10.46
C PRO A 119 -2.35 -9.11 10.86
N ALA A 120 -2.69 -9.62 12.04
CA ALA A 120 -4.08 -9.65 12.51
C ALA A 120 -4.66 -8.24 12.71
N ILE A 121 -3.91 -7.35 13.37
CA ILE A 121 -4.31 -5.96 13.59
C ILE A 121 -4.46 -5.23 12.25
N LEU A 122 -3.47 -5.38 11.36
CA LEU A 122 -3.50 -4.75 10.05
C LEU A 122 -4.66 -5.27 9.19
N LYS A 123 -5.00 -6.57 9.28
CA LYS A 123 -6.15 -7.16 8.59
C LYS A 123 -7.46 -6.54 9.07
N ASP A 124 -7.64 -6.37 10.38
CA ASP A 124 -8.82 -5.67 10.95
C ASP A 124 -8.90 -4.21 10.47
N LEU A 125 -7.79 -3.46 10.55
CA LEU A 125 -7.74 -2.07 10.08
C LEU A 125 -7.97 -1.94 8.57
N PHE A 126 -7.46 -2.90 7.79
CA PHE A 126 -7.62 -2.96 6.35
C PHE A 126 -9.10 -3.22 5.98
N ASN A 127 -9.74 -4.18 6.63
CA ASN A 127 -11.16 -4.48 6.43
C ASN A 127 -12.05 -3.27 6.79
N LYS A 128 -11.79 -2.62 7.94
CA LYS A 128 -12.47 -1.37 8.30
C LYS A 128 -12.31 -0.30 7.24
N ARG A 129 -11.13 -0.19 6.63
CA ARG A 129 -10.88 0.76 5.54
C ARG A 129 -11.63 0.37 4.25
N LEU A 130 -11.75 -0.91 3.94
CA LEU A 130 -12.55 -1.38 2.81
C LEU A 130 -14.02 -1.00 2.97
N ASP A 131 -14.59 -1.18 4.16
CA ASP A 131 -15.98 -0.79 4.46
C ASP A 131 -16.21 0.71 4.26
N LEU A 132 -15.28 1.55 4.72
CA LEU A 132 -15.35 3.00 4.50
C LEU A 132 -15.23 3.36 3.01
N LYS A 133 -14.35 2.67 2.27
CA LYS A 133 -14.22 2.87 0.83
C LYS A 133 -15.46 2.45 0.06
N ALA A 134 -16.12 1.37 0.45
CA ALA A 134 -17.37 0.93 -0.15
C ALA A 134 -18.47 2.00 -0.04
N ARG A 135 -18.52 2.72 1.10
CA ARG A 135 -19.44 3.86 1.31
C ARG A 135 -19.11 5.08 0.45
N LEU A 136 -17.84 5.26 0.06
CA LEU A 136 -17.41 6.40 -0.76
C LEU A 136 -17.79 6.27 -2.23
N VAL A 137 -17.79 5.06 -2.78
CA VAL A 137 -18.10 4.81 -4.20
C VAL A 137 -19.43 5.44 -4.65
N PRO A 138 -20.57 5.24 -3.96
CA PRO A 138 -21.82 5.88 -4.38
C PRO A 138 -21.81 7.40 -4.19
N LEU A 139 -21.17 7.90 -3.14
CA LEU A 139 -21.04 9.35 -2.89
C LEU A 139 -20.22 10.03 -3.96
N GLU A 140 -19.13 9.41 -4.41
CA GLU A 140 -18.29 9.92 -5.49
C GLU A 140 -19.06 10.03 -6.81
N LYS A 141 -19.83 9.00 -7.16
CA LYS A 141 -20.69 9.02 -8.36
C LYS A 141 -21.71 10.15 -8.29
N LYS A 142 -22.40 10.30 -7.15
CA LYS A 142 -23.38 11.38 -6.95
C LYS A 142 -22.73 12.77 -7.01
N LYS A 143 -21.57 12.94 -6.34
CA LYS A 143 -20.79 14.18 -6.36
C LYS A 143 -20.39 14.56 -7.78
N GLN A 144 -19.88 13.63 -8.57
CA GLN A 144 -19.50 13.87 -9.97
C GLN A 144 -20.71 14.24 -10.83
N HIS A 145 -21.83 13.52 -10.67
CA HIS A 145 -23.06 13.79 -11.42
C HIS A 145 -23.62 15.19 -11.15
N LEU A 146 -23.81 15.54 -9.87
CA LEU A 146 -24.29 16.86 -9.48
C LEU A 146 -23.30 17.96 -9.88
N GLY A 147 -21.99 17.70 -9.76
CA GLY A 147 -20.95 18.62 -10.22
C GLY A 147 -21.08 18.95 -11.71
N LYS A 148 -21.29 17.93 -12.56
CA LYS A 148 -21.52 18.11 -14.00
C LYS A 148 -22.80 18.90 -14.28
N MET A 149 -23.89 18.59 -13.59
CA MET A 149 -25.16 19.34 -13.72
C MET A 149 -24.97 20.82 -13.37
N ILE A 150 -24.29 21.12 -12.27
CA ILE A 150 -24.02 22.49 -11.82
C ILE A 150 -23.15 23.23 -12.85
N SER A 151 -22.07 22.61 -13.35
CA SER A 151 -21.20 23.21 -14.37
C SER A 151 -21.95 23.51 -15.66
N SER A 152 -22.71 22.55 -16.19
CA SER A 152 -23.51 22.75 -17.41
C SER A 152 -24.60 23.81 -17.26
N THR A 153 -25.16 23.98 -16.05
CA THR A 153 -26.17 25.01 -15.77
C THR A 153 -25.52 26.40 -15.74
N LYS A 154 -24.32 26.51 -15.16
CA LYS A 154 -23.52 27.75 -15.17
C LYS A 154 -23.14 28.16 -16.60
N GLU A 155 -22.69 27.21 -17.42
CA GLU A 155 -22.33 27.46 -18.82
C GLU A 155 -23.51 27.96 -19.66
N ARG A 156 -24.73 27.52 -19.34
CA ARG A 156 -25.98 27.98 -19.98
C ARG A 156 -26.50 29.32 -19.45
N GLY A 157 -25.77 29.98 -18.54
CA GLY A 157 -26.15 31.27 -17.95
C GLY A 157 -27.38 31.23 -17.04
N LYS A 158 -27.82 30.05 -16.58
CA LYS A 158 -29.00 29.90 -15.73
C LYS A 158 -28.63 29.99 -14.25
N LYS A 159 -29.53 30.58 -13.44
CA LYS A 159 -29.38 30.60 -11.97
C LYS A 159 -29.49 29.17 -11.44
N ILE A 160 -28.50 28.77 -10.64
CA ILE A 160 -28.50 27.46 -9.98
C ILE A 160 -29.58 27.45 -8.92
N LEU A 161 -30.38 26.39 -8.86
CA LEU A 161 -31.37 26.20 -7.83
C LEU A 161 -30.67 26.02 -6.47
N GLU A 162 -31.06 26.81 -5.46
CA GLU A 162 -30.44 26.77 -4.14
C GLU A 162 -30.50 25.38 -3.50
N SER A 163 -31.60 24.64 -3.70
CA SER A 163 -31.73 23.26 -3.20
C SER A 163 -30.69 22.30 -3.79
N LEU A 164 -30.41 22.40 -5.10
CA LEU A 164 -29.38 21.59 -5.76
C LEU A 164 -27.98 21.93 -5.24
N ASN A 165 -27.72 23.21 -4.97
CA ASN A 165 -26.44 23.63 -4.43
C ASN A 165 -26.26 23.12 -2.98
N LEU A 166 -27.30 23.19 -2.15
CA LEU A 166 -27.29 22.65 -0.80
C LEU A 166 -27.09 21.12 -0.78
N GLU A 167 -27.77 20.39 -1.67
CA GLU A 167 -27.57 18.95 -1.84
C GLU A 167 -26.13 18.62 -2.23
N TYR A 168 -25.57 19.32 -3.22
CA TYR A 168 -24.18 19.13 -3.64
C TYR A 168 -23.19 19.39 -2.51
N LEU A 169 -23.39 20.46 -1.72
CA LEU A 169 -22.55 20.78 -0.57
C LEU A 169 -22.63 19.70 0.51
N SER A 170 -23.83 19.20 0.81
CA SER A 170 -24.04 18.11 1.76
C SER A 170 -23.31 16.83 1.31
N ILE A 171 -23.42 16.46 0.03
CA ILE A 171 -22.70 15.29 -0.50
C ILE A 171 -21.19 15.49 -0.49
N CYS A 172 -20.70 16.70 -0.77
CA CYS A 172 -19.28 17.01 -0.66
C CYS A 172 -18.78 16.84 0.77
N PHE A 173 -19.54 17.35 1.75
CA PHE A 173 -19.22 17.21 3.17
C PHE A 173 -19.17 15.73 3.59
N ASP A 174 -20.19 14.95 3.26
CA ASP A 174 -20.23 13.52 3.58
C ASP A 174 -19.06 12.76 2.94
N TYR A 175 -18.79 13.04 1.66
CA TYR A 175 -17.66 12.46 0.95
C TYR A 175 -16.34 12.78 1.66
N ASP A 176 -16.10 14.04 2.01
CA ASP A 176 -14.86 14.47 2.65
C ASP A 176 -14.73 13.91 4.07
N TYR A 177 -15.82 13.77 4.81
CA TYR A 177 -15.88 13.11 6.12
C TYR A 177 -15.43 11.64 6.04
N TRP A 178 -16.05 10.85 5.17
CA TRP A 178 -15.71 9.44 5.00
C TRP A 178 -14.32 9.25 4.40
N ASN A 179 -13.91 10.12 3.47
CA ASN A 179 -12.58 10.11 2.87
C ASN A 179 -11.50 10.42 3.91
N SER A 180 -11.77 11.35 4.82
CA SER A 180 -10.85 11.66 5.93
C SER A 180 -10.65 10.46 6.84
N LYS A 181 -11.71 9.71 7.17
CA LYS A 181 -11.61 8.47 7.97
C LYS A 181 -10.77 7.39 7.29
N GLN A 182 -11.01 7.11 6.00
CA GLN A 182 -10.22 6.07 5.31
C GLN A 182 -8.75 6.49 5.13
N LYS A 183 -8.47 7.80 4.91
CA LYS A 183 -7.10 8.34 4.86
C LYS A 183 -6.42 8.20 6.22
N ALA A 184 -7.12 8.49 7.31
CA ALA A 184 -6.58 8.30 8.66
C ALA A 184 -6.20 6.84 8.91
N LEU A 185 -7.04 5.88 8.53
CA LEU A 185 -6.68 4.45 8.60
C LEU A 185 -5.49 4.10 7.71
N LYS A 186 -5.41 4.64 6.47
CA LYS A 186 -4.25 4.43 5.58
C LYS A 186 -2.95 4.87 6.25
N VAL A 187 -2.91 6.11 6.76
CA VAL A 187 -1.74 6.67 7.45
C VAL A 187 -1.40 5.84 8.68
N TYR A 188 -2.41 5.45 9.45
CA TYR A 188 -2.21 4.68 10.66
C TYR A 188 -1.64 3.28 10.39
N MET A 189 -2.15 2.56 9.38
CA MET A 189 -1.57 1.27 8.96
C MET A 189 -0.12 1.42 8.48
N ASN A 190 0.17 2.45 7.68
CA ASN A 190 1.55 2.70 7.23
C ASN A 190 2.50 3.07 8.37
N THR A 191 1.97 3.52 9.53
CA THR A 191 2.77 3.84 10.72
C THR A 191 3.40 2.58 11.34
N PHE A 192 2.87 1.37 11.10
CA PHE A 192 3.48 0.12 11.59
C PHE A 192 4.90 -0.08 11.05
N TYR A 193 5.11 0.22 9.76
CA TYR A 193 6.43 0.23 9.15
C TYR A 193 7.32 1.34 9.76
N GLY A 194 6.78 2.55 9.89
CA GLY A 194 7.53 3.67 10.47
C GLY A 194 8.00 3.44 11.91
N GLU A 195 7.19 2.77 12.74
CA GLU A 195 7.57 2.40 14.11
C GLU A 195 8.65 1.31 14.15
N ALA A 196 8.70 0.44 13.14
CA ALA A 196 9.78 -0.55 13.01
C ALA A 196 11.13 0.07 12.63
N GLU A 197 11.14 1.25 12.01
CA GLU A 197 12.36 2.01 11.71
C GLU A 197 12.72 3.04 12.79
N ASN A 198 11.81 3.32 13.72
CA ASN A 198 12.02 4.30 14.77
C ASN A 198 12.87 3.74 15.90
N LEU A 199 14.14 4.15 15.98
CA LEU A 199 15.11 3.73 17.00
C LEU A 199 14.63 3.90 18.46
N LEU A 200 13.70 4.82 18.72
CA LEU A 200 13.15 5.06 20.06
C LEU A 200 11.92 4.20 20.37
N SER A 201 11.49 3.38 19.41
CA SER A 201 10.31 2.53 19.57
C SER A 201 10.69 1.18 20.17
N PRO A 202 9.94 0.66 21.15
CA PRO A 202 10.12 -0.70 21.65
C PRO A 202 9.88 -1.80 20.61
N ILE A 203 9.24 -1.43 19.49
CA ILE A 203 8.92 -2.30 18.36
C ILE A 203 9.86 -2.07 17.16
N PHE A 204 10.95 -1.34 17.39
CA PHE A 204 12.02 -1.17 16.42
C PHE A 204 12.62 -2.53 16.06
N LEU A 205 12.60 -2.87 14.77
CA LEU A 205 13.30 -4.05 14.26
C LEU A 205 13.76 -3.79 12.83
N ARG A 206 15.07 -3.70 12.63
CA ARG A 206 15.67 -3.38 11.34
C ARG A 206 15.38 -4.45 10.30
N GLU A 207 15.41 -5.70 10.71
CA GLU A 207 15.19 -6.87 9.88
C GLU A 207 13.75 -6.88 9.36
N LEU A 208 12.79 -6.44 10.18
CA LEU A 208 11.41 -6.21 9.76
C LEU A 208 11.34 -5.13 8.67
N ALA A 209 11.91 -3.95 8.93
CA ALA A 209 11.90 -2.84 7.98
C ALA A 209 12.57 -3.23 6.65
N CYS A 210 13.73 -3.87 6.72
CA CYS A 210 14.47 -4.32 5.54
C CYS A 210 13.74 -5.43 4.78
N ARG A 211 13.06 -6.35 5.47
CA ARG A 211 12.20 -7.35 4.83
C ARG A 211 11.07 -6.67 4.06
N ILE A 212 10.43 -5.67 4.67
CA ILE A 212 9.33 -4.93 4.04
C ILE A 212 9.79 -4.26 2.75
N THR A 213 10.90 -3.51 2.79
CA THR A 213 11.42 -2.79 1.62
C THR A 213 11.93 -3.74 0.54
N THR A 214 12.61 -4.82 0.92
CA THR A 214 13.15 -5.82 -0.01
C THR A 214 12.03 -6.58 -0.72
N ALA A 215 11.00 -7.02 0.01
CA ALA A 215 9.83 -7.66 -0.58
C ALA A 215 9.05 -6.69 -1.48
N GLY A 216 8.96 -5.41 -1.10
CA GLY A 216 8.35 -4.37 -1.94
C GLY A 216 9.08 -4.19 -3.27
N LYS A 217 10.41 -4.07 -3.22
CA LYS A 217 11.26 -4.00 -4.41
C LYS A 217 11.12 -5.24 -5.30
N TYR A 218 11.14 -6.42 -4.69
CA TYR A 218 10.95 -7.69 -5.41
C TYR A 218 9.61 -7.72 -6.16
N ASN A 219 8.51 -7.39 -5.48
CA ASN A 219 7.18 -7.35 -6.09
C ASN A 219 7.10 -6.31 -7.22
N LEU A 220 7.67 -5.13 -7.02
CA LEU A 220 7.71 -4.08 -8.06
C LEU A 220 8.48 -4.56 -9.30
N ASN A 221 9.60 -5.26 -9.10
CA ASN A 221 10.39 -5.83 -10.18
C ASN A 221 9.65 -6.94 -10.93
N LEU A 222 8.95 -7.82 -10.23
CA LEU A 222 8.11 -8.84 -10.88
C LEU A 222 7.05 -8.21 -11.79
N VAL A 223 6.37 -7.17 -11.32
CA VAL A 223 5.38 -6.44 -12.13
C VAL A 223 6.06 -5.76 -13.32
N ALA A 224 7.21 -5.11 -13.10
CA ALA A 224 7.98 -4.44 -14.15
C ALA A 224 8.44 -5.42 -15.24
N GLU A 225 8.90 -6.62 -14.88
CA GLU A 225 9.27 -7.66 -15.84
C GLU A 225 8.06 -8.17 -16.61
N PHE A 226 6.94 -8.43 -15.92
CA PHE A 226 5.72 -8.93 -16.54
C PHE A 226 5.16 -7.98 -17.59
N ILE A 227 5.06 -6.69 -17.29
CA ILE A 227 4.54 -5.68 -18.22
C ILE A 227 5.50 -5.42 -19.37
N THR A 228 6.82 -5.44 -19.12
CA THR A 228 7.84 -5.29 -20.17
C THR A 228 7.75 -6.44 -21.17
N LYS A 229 7.56 -7.69 -20.69
CA LYS A 229 7.32 -8.86 -21.55
C LYS A 229 6.05 -8.72 -22.40
N LYS A 230 5.04 -7.98 -21.94
CA LYS A 230 3.84 -7.65 -22.72
C LYS A 230 4.01 -6.49 -23.71
N GLY A 231 5.21 -5.93 -23.80
CA GLY A 231 5.57 -4.82 -24.68
C GLY A 231 5.31 -3.43 -24.10
N PHE A 232 4.84 -3.33 -22.85
CA PHE A 232 4.65 -2.02 -22.21
C PHE A 232 5.99 -1.38 -21.89
N GLY A 233 6.07 -0.06 -22.07
CA GLY A 233 7.22 0.71 -21.65
C GLY A 233 7.07 1.17 -20.20
N ILE A 234 8.16 1.15 -19.44
CA ILE A 234 8.23 1.77 -18.10
C ILE A 234 8.88 3.14 -18.24
N LYS A 235 8.21 4.18 -17.74
CA LYS A 235 8.71 5.57 -17.73
C LYS A 235 9.32 5.95 -16.39
N TYR A 236 8.70 5.52 -15.30
CA TYR A 236 9.12 5.83 -13.94
C TYR A 236 8.51 4.82 -12.96
N GLY A 237 9.06 4.72 -11.76
CA GLY A 237 8.41 4.04 -10.66
C GLY A 237 8.93 4.53 -9.32
N ASN A 238 8.05 4.56 -8.34
CA ASN A 238 8.36 5.04 -6.99
C ASN A 238 7.72 4.12 -5.97
N THR A 239 8.56 3.41 -5.20
CA THR A 239 8.17 2.61 -4.02
C THR A 239 7.15 1.50 -4.30
N ASP A 240 5.89 1.88 -4.48
CA ASP A 240 4.72 1.05 -4.69
C ASP A 240 4.02 1.28 -6.04
N SER A 241 4.54 2.19 -6.87
CA SER A 241 3.92 2.55 -8.15
C SER A 241 4.86 2.43 -9.36
N LEU A 242 4.29 2.08 -10.51
CA LEU A 242 4.92 2.08 -11.82
C LEU A 242 4.11 2.91 -12.81
N TYR A 243 4.78 3.72 -13.61
CA TYR A 243 4.20 4.59 -14.62
C TYR A 243 4.59 4.09 -16.00
N LEU A 244 3.59 3.79 -16.81
CA LEU A 244 3.74 2.97 -18.01
C LEU A 244 3.24 3.66 -19.25
N THR A 245 3.84 3.32 -20.39
CA THR A 245 3.32 3.60 -21.73
C THR A 245 2.76 2.34 -22.35
N CYS A 246 1.53 2.43 -22.82
CA CYS A 246 0.84 1.35 -23.49
C CYS A 246 1.24 1.30 -24.98
N PRO A 247 1.49 0.11 -25.56
CA PRO A 247 1.76 -0.05 -26.99
C PRO A 247 0.63 0.47 -27.89
N ASP A 248 0.99 1.01 -29.06
CA ASP A 248 0.03 1.58 -30.03
C ASP A 248 -1.05 0.59 -30.47
N LYS A 249 -0.73 -0.71 -30.56
CA LYS A 249 -1.69 -1.76 -30.95
C LYS A 249 -2.97 -1.79 -30.11
N TYR A 250 -2.91 -1.35 -28.85
CA TYR A 250 -4.09 -1.32 -27.97
C TYR A 250 -4.99 -0.09 -28.21
N TYR A 251 -4.51 0.91 -28.95
CA TYR A 251 -5.26 2.11 -29.28
C TYR A 251 -5.91 2.07 -30.66
N GLU A 252 -5.59 1.10 -31.52
CA GLU A 252 -6.07 1.05 -32.91
C GLU A 252 -7.59 1.20 -33.05
N ILE A 253 -8.36 0.52 -32.18
CA ILE A 253 -9.83 0.61 -32.17
C ILE A 253 -10.28 2.01 -31.74
N CYS A 254 -9.70 2.54 -30.66
CA CYS A 254 -10.04 3.87 -30.15
C CYS A 254 -9.69 4.96 -31.16
N ASP A 255 -8.51 4.86 -31.79
CA ASP A 255 -8.01 5.77 -32.83
C ASP A 255 -8.98 5.79 -34.01
N ARG A 256 -9.41 4.62 -34.48
CA ARG A 256 -10.39 4.52 -35.58
C ARG A 256 -11.72 5.17 -35.22
N ILE A 257 -12.31 4.83 -34.07
CA ILE A 257 -13.62 5.37 -33.66
C ILE A 257 -13.55 6.88 -33.41
N PHE A 258 -12.45 7.37 -32.86
CA PHE A 258 -12.20 8.80 -32.65
C PHE A 258 -12.08 9.56 -33.98
N ASN A 259 -11.33 9.02 -34.94
CA ASN A 259 -11.19 9.61 -36.28
C ASN A 259 -12.52 9.60 -37.06
N GLU A 260 -13.41 8.64 -36.80
CA GLU A 260 -14.78 8.62 -37.34
C GLU A 260 -15.72 9.62 -36.66
N GLY A 261 -15.26 10.39 -35.67
CA GLY A 261 -16.06 11.36 -34.91
C GLY A 261 -17.06 10.73 -33.95
N LYS A 262 -16.98 9.42 -33.72
CA LYS A 262 -17.90 8.65 -32.87
C LYS A 262 -17.46 8.57 -31.40
N LEU A 263 -16.26 9.04 -31.09
CA LEU A 263 -15.72 9.10 -29.73
C LEU A 263 -15.38 10.56 -29.39
N SER A 264 -15.86 11.05 -28.24
CA SER A 264 -15.44 12.38 -27.77
C SER A 264 -14.00 12.33 -27.26
N LYS A 265 -13.34 13.49 -27.23
CA LYS A 265 -11.98 13.62 -26.70
C LYS A 265 -11.86 13.19 -25.23
N GLU A 266 -12.94 13.28 -24.46
CA GLU A 266 -12.96 12.86 -23.05
C GLU A 266 -13.15 11.35 -22.88
N ALA A 267 -13.76 10.69 -23.88
CA ALA A 267 -14.00 9.25 -23.88
C ALA A 267 -12.86 8.46 -24.54
N TYR A 268 -12.03 9.13 -25.35
CA TYR A 268 -10.80 8.63 -25.96
C TYR A 268 -9.65 8.55 -24.93
#